data_AF-A0A099KLK4-F1
#
_entry.id   AF-A0A099KLK4-F1
#
_cell.length_a   1.000
_cell.length_b   1.000
_cell.length_c   1.000
_cell.angle_alpha   90.00
_cell.angle_beta   90.00
_cell.angle_gamma   90.00
#
_symmetry.space_group_name_H-M   'P 1'
#
loop_
_entity.id
_entity.type
_entity.pdbx_description
1 polymer ?
#
loop_
_entity_poly.entity_id
_entity_poly.type
_entity_poly.pdbx_seq_one_letter_code
_entity_poly.pdbx_strand_id
1 'polypeptide(L)'
;MEVIPQIVSVVLDKRPDNALDVTFPVSCPVCGSAVAKPEGEAVLRCTAGLFCAAQRKEAIKHFASRKAHDVDGLGDKLVEQLVDEKLISTPADLFKLTEIQVSTMERMGKKSATNLIASLEVAKSTTLAKFIYGLGIREVGEATAANLANHFYTLAAIESATLEALQEVSDVGEVVAKNIVNFFKEEHNLAVVSGLTEVMNWPAIEIKSIDDLPLAEQIFVLTGTLTQMGRTEAKTALQSLGAKVAGSVSKKTHFVVAGDKAGSKLTKAQDLGISVLSEDGLVELLAEHGITV
;
A
#
# COMPACT_ATOMS: atom_id res chain seq x y z
N MET A 1 -23.42 -11.82 1.11
CA MET A 1 -22.13 -11.46 1.75
C MET A 1 -22.38 -11.54 3.24
N GLU A 2 -21.91 -12.59 3.89
CA GLU A 2 -22.06 -12.73 5.35
C GLU A 2 -21.04 -11.77 5.99
N VAL A 3 -21.52 -10.67 6.55
CA VAL A 3 -20.69 -9.65 7.22
C VAL A 3 -20.64 -9.98 8.70
N ILE A 4 -19.49 -9.77 9.34
CA ILE A 4 -19.34 -9.97 10.79
C ILE A 4 -20.40 -9.12 11.54
N PRO A 5 -21.25 -9.73 12.38
CA PRO A 5 -22.27 -9.00 13.14
C PRO A 5 -21.65 -7.95 14.06
N GLN A 6 -22.33 -6.81 14.23
CA GLN A 6 -21.89 -5.73 15.09
C GLN A 6 -22.79 -5.61 16.33
N ILE A 7 -22.18 -5.38 17.49
CA ILE A 7 -22.91 -5.07 18.73
C ILE A 7 -23.35 -3.62 18.65
N VAL A 8 -24.66 -3.38 18.53
CA VAL A 8 -25.21 -2.01 18.45
C VAL A 8 -25.22 -1.33 19.82
N SER A 9 -25.69 -2.04 20.85
CA SER A 9 -25.76 -1.53 22.22
C SER A 9 -25.99 -2.68 23.20
N VAL A 10 -25.77 -2.40 24.49
CA VAL A 10 -26.10 -3.30 25.60
C VAL A 10 -27.50 -2.97 26.11
N VAL A 11 -28.31 -4.00 26.40
CA VAL A 11 -29.61 -3.84 27.06
C VAL A 11 -29.42 -3.92 28.57
N LEU A 12 -29.21 -2.78 29.21
CA LEU A 12 -28.84 -2.70 30.63
C LEU A 12 -29.88 -3.34 31.57
N ASP A 13 -31.17 -3.23 31.24
CA ASP A 13 -32.27 -3.83 32.04
C ASP A 13 -32.23 -5.37 32.11
N LYS A 14 -31.44 -6.00 31.24
CA LYS A 14 -31.23 -7.45 31.21
C LYS A 14 -29.83 -7.87 31.68
N ARG A 15 -29.05 -6.95 32.28
CA ARG A 15 -27.72 -7.27 32.81
C ARG A 15 -27.88 -8.19 34.03
N PRO A 16 -27.31 -9.40 34.02
CA PRO A 16 -27.36 -10.27 35.19
C PRO A 16 -26.40 -9.78 36.28
N ASP A 17 -26.69 -10.10 37.54
CA ASP A 17 -25.89 -9.67 38.70
C ASP A 17 -24.47 -10.26 38.70
N ASN A 18 -24.25 -11.36 37.97
CA ASN A 18 -22.95 -12.03 37.86
C ASN A 18 -22.14 -11.60 36.62
N ALA A 19 -22.51 -10.49 35.96
CA ALA A 19 -21.77 -9.97 34.82
C ALA A 19 -20.33 -9.58 35.23
N LEU A 20 -19.34 -10.05 34.46
CA LEU A 20 -17.92 -9.76 34.67
C LEU A 20 -17.45 -8.62 33.78
N ASP A 21 -16.46 -7.87 34.25
CA ASP A 21 -15.80 -6.84 33.45
C ASP A 21 -14.92 -7.48 32.36
N VAL A 22 -14.93 -6.86 31.18
CA VAL A 22 -14.03 -7.24 30.08
C VAL A 22 -12.67 -6.60 30.32
N THR A 23 -11.71 -7.40 30.78
CA THR A 23 -10.32 -6.94 30.96
C THR A 23 -9.54 -7.11 29.68
N PHE A 24 -8.99 -6.02 29.14
CA PHE A 24 -8.09 -6.08 28.01
C PHE A 24 -6.78 -6.81 28.38
N PRO A 25 -6.16 -7.56 27.44
CA PRO A 25 -4.93 -8.27 27.71
C PRO A 25 -3.76 -7.30 27.94
N VAL A 26 -3.01 -7.51 29.01
CA VAL A 26 -1.77 -6.77 29.32
C VAL A 26 -0.54 -7.33 28.57
N SER A 27 -0.67 -8.55 28.06
CA SER A 27 0.33 -9.26 27.27
C SER A 27 -0.33 -9.88 26.03
N CYS A 28 0.40 -9.95 24.93
CA CYS A 28 -0.11 -10.48 23.67
C CYS A 28 -0.50 -11.96 23.87
N PRO A 29 -1.74 -12.37 23.55
CA PRO A 29 -2.19 -13.75 23.78
C PRO A 29 -1.50 -14.78 22.86
N VAL A 30 -0.73 -14.32 21.86
CA VAL A 30 -0.02 -15.19 20.91
C VAL A 30 1.45 -15.34 21.25
N CYS A 31 2.15 -14.24 21.59
CA CYS A 31 3.60 -14.27 21.82
C CYS A 31 4.04 -13.84 23.23
N GLY A 32 3.10 -13.48 24.11
CA GLY A 32 3.38 -13.05 25.48
C GLY A 32 4.02 -11.67 25.63
N SER A 33 4.42 -11.03 24.52
CA SER A 33 5.05 -9.70 24.54
C SER A 33 4.13 -8.62 25.08
N ALA A 34 4.72 -7.48 25.45
CA ALA A 34 3.97 -6.31 25.90
C ALA A 34 2.96 -5.85 24.85
N VAL A 35 1.89 -5.25 25.35
CA VAL A 35 0.85 -4.67 24.54
C VAL A 35 0.78 -3.18 24.88
N ALA A 36 0.83 -2.33 23.87
CA ALA A 36 0.82 -0.89 24.02
C ALA A 36 -0.33 -0.26 23.23
N LYS A 37 -0.88 0.81 23.78
CA LYS A 37 -1.82 1.69 23.08
C LYS A 37 -1.06 2.98 22.77
N PRO A 38 -0.58 3.19 21.53
CA PRO A 38 0.14 4.40 21.18
C PRO A 38 -0.72 5.65 21.47
N GLU A 39 -0.05 6.75 21.77
CA GLU A 39 -0.72 8.02 22.07
C GLU A 39 -1.59 8.48 20.88
N GLY A 40 -2.82 8.93 21.16
CA GLY A 40 -3.77 9.36 20.13
C GLY A 40 -4.49 8.22 19.39
N GLU A 41 -4.19 6.96 19.70
CA GLU A 41 -4.79 5.82 19.01
C GLU A 41 -5.86 5.10 19.84
N ALA A 42 -6.92 4.60 19.19
CA ALA A 42 -7.94 3.80 19.86
C ALA A 42 -7.50 2.34 20.09
N VAL A 43 -6.58 1.84 19.25
CA VAL A 43 -6.28 0.40 19.12
C VAL A 43 -5.08 0.00 19.98
N LEU A 44 -5.27 -1.07 20.73
CA LEU A 44 -4.26 -1.75 21.53
C LEU A 44 -3.47 -2.74 20.63
N ARG A 45 -2.13 -2.72 20.67
CA ARG A 45 -1.28 -3.52 19.76
C ARG A 45 -0.15 -4.24 20.46
N CYS A 46 0.17 -5.43 19.95
CA CYS A 46 1.37 -6.17 20.33
C CYS A 46 2.62 -5.46 19.82
N THR A 47 3.60 -5.25 20.70
CA THR A 47 4.83 -4.49 20.38
C THR A 47 5.92 -5.35 19.73
N ALA A 48 5.69 -6.65 19.57
CA ALA A 48 6.74 -7.58 19.17
C ALA A 48 7.04 -7.60 17.66
N GLY A 49 6.26 -6.90 16.83
CA GLY A 49 6.42 -6.92 15.38
C GLY A 49 6.52 -8.35 14.83
N LEU A 50 7.52 -8.60 13.98
CA LEU A 50 7.78 -9.90 13.35
C LEU A 50 8.23 -11.01 14.31
N PHE A 51 8.48 -10.72 15.59
CA PHE A 51 8.64 -11.77 16.59
C PHE A 51 7.29 -12.47 16.89
N CYS A 52 6.17 -11.76 16.77
CA CYS A 52 4.85 -12.34 17.00
C CYS A 52 4.40 -13.19 15.79
N ALA A 53 4.10 -14.48 16.01
CA ALA A 53 3.63 -15.37 14.95
C ALA A 53 2.36 -14.86 14.23
N ALA A 54 1.44 -14.22 14.96
CA ALA A 54 0.25 -13.64 14.35
C ALA A 54 0.60 -12.47 13.41
N GLN A 55 1.52 -11.58 13.82
CA GLN A 55 1.95 -10.49 12.96
C GLN A 55 2.75 -10.98 11.75
N ARG A 56 3.58 -12.03 11.92
CA ARG A 56 4.28 -12.68 10.80
C ARG A 56 3.32 -13.24 9.77
N LYS A 57 2.31 -13.99 10.22
CA LYS A 57 1.29 -14.58 9.33
C LYS A 57 0.62 -13.48 8.52
N GLU A 58 0.18 -12.39 9.16
CA GLU A 58 -0.46 -11.27 8.47
C GLU A 58 0.51 -10.51 7.55
N ALA A 59 1.78 -10.32 7.94
CA ALA A 59 2.79 -9.70 7.09
C ALA A 59 3.04 -10.52 5.81
N ILE A 60 3.14 -11.85 5.94
CA ILE A 60 3.33 -12.75 4.80
C ILE A 60 2.09 -12.78 3.90
N LYS A 61 0.88 -12.82 4.48
CA LYS A 61 -0.39 -12.72 3.73
C LYS A 61 -0.47 -11.39 2.97
N HIS A 62 -0.11 -10.28 3.61
CA HIS A 62 -0.07 -8.95 2.99
C HIS A 62 0.91 -8.89 1.83
N PHE A 63 2.14 -9.40 2.03
CA PHE A 63 3.17 -9.49 1.00
C PHE A 63 2.68 -10.29 -0.22
N ALA A 64 2.01 -11.41 0.01
CA ALA A 64 1.44 -12.28 -1.02
C ALA A 64 0.17 -11.71 -1.70
N SER A 65 -0.44 -10.67 -1.12
CA SER A 65 -1.74 -10.18 -1.58
C SER A 65 -1.69 -9.63 -3.01
N ARG A 66 -2.85 -9.61 -3.67
CA ARG A 66 -3.00 -9.13 -5.06
C ARG A 66 -2.44 -7.74 -5.32
N LYS A 67 -2.56 -6.84 -4.35
CA LYS A 67 -2.07 -5.46 -4.48
C LYS A 67 -0.56 -5.34 -4.25
N ALA A 68 0.04 -6.30 -3.54
CA ALA A 68 1.47 -6.40 -3.34
C ALA A 68 2.08 -7.25 -4.47
N HIS A 69 2.50 -8.48 -4.16
CA HIS A 69 3.23 -9.32 -5.11
C HIS A 69 2.39 -10.39 -5.81
N ASP A 70 1.08 -10.45 -5.53
CA ASP A 70 0.11 -11.29 -6.25
C ASP A 70 0.56 -12.76 -6.36
N VAL A 71 0.92 -13.35 -5.21
CA VAL A 71 1.40 -14.74 -5.16
C VAL A 71 0.21 -15.69 -5.16
N ASP A 72 -0.20 -16.09 -6.36
CA ASP A 72 -1.24 -17.07 -6.59
C ASP A 72 -0.93 -18.43 -5.93
N GLY A 73 -1.94 -18.96 -5.23
CA GLY A 73 -1.83 -20.24 -4.53
C GLY A 73 -1.35 -20.14 -3.08
N LEU A 74 -0.90 -18.97 -2.62
CA LEU A 74 -0.50 -18.74 -1.22
C LEU A 74 -1.68 -18.22 -0.39
N GLY A 75 -2.65 -19.09 -0.11
CA GLY A 75 -3.82 -18.72 0.71
C GLY A 75 -3.55 -18.70 2.22
N ASP A 76 -4.44 -18.04 2.98
CA ASP A 76 -4.30 -17.82 4.43
C ASP A 76 -3.96 -19.09 5.22
N LYS A 77 -4.65 -20.20 4.94
CA LYS A 77 -4.44 -21.48 5.62
C LYS A 77 -3.05 -22.06 5.34
N LEU A 78 -2.53 -21.88 4.13
CA LEU A 78 -1.21 -22.38 3.77
C LEU A 78 -0.14 -21.54 4.47
N VAL A 79 -0.29 -20.21 4.51
CA VAL A 79 0.62 -19.34 5.28
C VAL A 79 0.61 -19.74 6.76
N GLU A 80 -0.56 -20.01 7.33
CA GLU A 80 -0.68 -20.48 8.71
C GLU A 80 0.10 -21.77 8.95
N GLN A 81 -0.08 -22.78 8.09
CA GLN A 81 0.64 -24.05 8.18
C GLN A 81 2.16 -23.85 8.03
N LEU A 82 2.61 -23.11 7.03
CA LEU A 82 4.04 -22.88 6.78
C LEU A 82 4.72 -22.18 7.98
N VAL A 83 4.03 -21.23 8.62
CA VAL A 83 4.55 -20.54 9.81
C VAL A 83 4.50 -21.45 11.05
N ASP A 84 3.41 -22.20 11.25
CA ASP A 84 3.24 -23.08 12.41
C ASP A 84 4.22 -24.27 12.38
N GLU A 85 4.51 -24.80 11.20
CA GLU A 85 5.54 -25.81 10.95
C GLU A 85 6.96 -25.24 10.90
N LYS A 86 7.11 -23.91 11.07
CA LYS A 86 8.39 -23.18 11.06
C LYS A 86 9.19 -23.32 9.75
N LEU A 87 8.49 -23.57 8.64
CA LEU A 87 9.09 -23.60 7.31
C LEU A 87 9.42 -22.19 6.80
N ILE A 88 8.67 -21.18 7.25
CA ILE A 88 8.93 -19.76 6.95
C ILE A 88 8.78 -18.91 8.21
N SER A 89 9.60 -17.87 8.32
CA SER A 89 9.50 -16.84 9.37
C SER A 89 9.42 -15.43 8.81
N THR A 90 9.84 -15.23 7.57
CA THR A 90 9.83 -13.93 6.91
C THR A 90 9.31 -14.07 5.48
N PRO A 91 8.86 -12.99 4.84
CA PRO A 91 8.50 -13.02 3.42
C PRO A 91 9.66 -13.52 2.53
N ALA A 92 10.91 -13.24 2.90
CA ALA A 92 12.09 -13.72 2.16
C ALA A 92 12.21 -15.25 2.14
N ASP A 93 11.70 -15.95 3.16
CA ASP A 93 11.77 -17.42 3.23
C ASP A 93 10.83 -18.09 2.23
N LEU A 94 9.81 -17.39 1.72
CA LEU A 94 8.92 -17.92 0.69
C LEU A 94 9.72 -18.35 -0.55
N PHE A 95 10.72 -17.58 -0.94
CA PHE A 95 11.55 -17.84 -2.11
C PHE A 95 12.57 -18.98 -1.91
N LYS A 96 12.63 -19.56 -0.71
CA LYS A 96 13.47 -20.73 -0.37
C LYS A 96 12.66 -22.03 -0.32
N LEU A 97 11.32 -21.95 -0.42
CA LEU A 97 10.45 -23.11 -0.37
C LEU A 97 10.70 -24.02 -1.58
N THR A 98 10.74 -25.32 -1.33
CA THR A 98 10.83 -26.33 -2.38
C THR A 98 9.44 -26.91 -2.70
N GLU A 99 9.25 -27.39 -3.93
CA GLU A 99 8.01 -28.07 -4.34
C GLU A 99 7.65 -29.20 -3.37
N ILE A 100 8.65 -29.97 -2.92
CA ILE A 100 8.45 -31.11 -2.03
C ILE A 100 7.86 -30.64 -0.69
N GLN A 101 8.48 -29.65 -0.04
CA GLN A 101 7.99 -29.11 1.24
C GLN A 101 6.54 -28.64 1.16
N VAL A 102 6.18 -27.96 0.06
CA VAL A 102 4.82 -27.48 -0.14
C VAL A 102 3.85 -28.61 -0.46
N SER A 103 4.25 -29.58 -1.28
CA SER A 103 3.38 -30.69 -1.73
C SER A 103 3.01 -31.68 -0.62
N THR A 104 3.73 -31.67 0.50
CA THR A 104 3.42 -32.48 1.68
C THR A 104 2.47 -31.79 2.66
N MET A 105 2.13 -30.52 2.42
CA MET A 105 1.22 -29.76 3.28
C MET A 105 -0.23 -30.24 3.10
N GLU A 106 -1.04 -30.06 4.13
CA GLU A 106 -2.45 -30.44 4.09
C GLU A 106 -3.18 -29.67 2.97
N ARG A 107 -3.92 -30.38 2.12
CA ARG A 107 -4.65 -29.84 0.95
C ARG A 107 -3.75 -29.24 -0.15
N MET A 108 -2.45 -29.50 -0.12
CA MET A 108 -1.53 -29.21 -1.21
C MET A 108 -1.19 -30.49 -1.98
N GLY A 109 -1.52 -30.51 -3.26
CA GLY A 109 -1.07 -31.56 -4.19
C GLY A 109 0.14 -31.08 -4.99
N LYS A 110 0.86 -32.02 -5.64
CA LYS A 110 2.02 -31.73 -6.48
C LYS A 110 1.79 -30.57 -7.46
N LYS A 111 0.67 -30.59 -8.20
CA LYS A 111 0.33 -29.53 -9.15
C LYS A 111 0.17 -28.15 -8.49
N SER A 112 -0.51 -28.08 -7.34
CA SER A 112 -0.70 -26.83 -6.60
C SER A 112 0.63 -26.29 -6.05
N ALA A 113 1.50 -27.19 -5.59
CA ALA A 113 2.85 -26.83 -5.14
C ALA A 113 3.69 -26.27 -6.30
N THR A 114 3.74 -26.95 -7.45
CA THR A 114 4.44 -26.46 -8.65
C THR A 114 3.92 -25.08 -9.08
N ASN A 115 2.59 -24.87 -9.07
CA ASN A 115 1.99 -23.58 -9.40
C ASN A 115 2.40 -22.48 -8.41
N LEU A 116 2.42 -22.76 -7.10
CA LEU A 116 2.85 -21.80 -6.09
C LEU A 116 4.33 -21.41 -6.30
N ILE A 117 5.21 -22.38 -6.51
CA ILE A 117 6.63 -22.11 -6.75
C ILE A 117 6.80 -21.26 -8.02
N ALA A 118 6.08 -21.57 -9.09
CA ALA A 118 6.09 -20.76 -10.31
C ALA A 118 5.58 -19.32 -10.06
N SER A 119 4.53 -19.15 -9.25
CA SER A 119 4.02 -17.82 -8.89
C SER A 119 5.03 -17.03 -8.05
N LEU A 120 5.74 -17.69 -7.11
CA LEU A 120 6.83 -17.07 -6.36
C LEU A 120 7.98 -16.62 -7.27
N GLU A 121 8.33 -17.40 -8.30
CA GLU A 121 9.33 -16.99 -9.29
C GLU A 121 8.88 -15.74 -10.08
N VAL A 122 7.61 -15.68 -10.48
CA VAL A 122 7.05 -14.49 -11.14
C VAL A 122 7.08 -13.27 -10.21
N ALA A 123 6.74 -13.46 -8.94
CA ALA A 123 6.69 -12.41 -7.93
C ALA A 123 8.06 -11.74 -7.65
N LYS A 124 9.18 -12.40 -7.98
CA LYS A 124 10.53 -11.81 -7.89
C LYS A 124 10.68 -10.57 -8.75
N SER A 125 10.01 -10.50 -9.90
CA SER A 125 10.02 -9.34 -10.78
C SER A 125 8.83 -8.42 -10.43
N THR A 126 9.12 -7.25 -9.89
CA THR A 126 8.09 -6.35 -9.34
C THR A 126 8.36 -4.88 -9.70
N THR A 127 7.69 -3.95 -9.01
CA THR A 127 7.99 -2.50 -9.04
C THR A 127 8.40 -2.03 -7.66
N LEU A 128 9.18 -0.94 -7.58
CA LEU A 128 9.58 -0.36 -6.29
C LEU A 128 8.36 -0.01 -5.42
N ALA A 129 7.30 0.53 -6.03
CA ALA A 129 6.05 0.83 -5.33
C ALA A 129 5.40 -0.41 -4.70
N LYS A 130 5.31 -1.52 -5.45
CA LYS A 130 4.77 -2.79 -4.94
C LYS A 130 5.66 -3.40 -3.88
N PHE A 131 6.98 -3.30 -4.04
CA PHE A 131 7.95 -3.73 -3.03
C PHE A 131 7.75 -3.00 -1.70
N ILE A 132 7.73 -1.67 -1.71
CA ILE A 132 7.50 -0.84 -0.50
C ILE A 132 6.15 -1.17 0.13
N TYR A 133 5.10 -1.28 -0.69
CA TYR A 133 3.77 -1.66 -0.20
C TYR A 133 3.79 -3.05 0.45
N GLY A 134 4.46 -4.02 -0.17
CA GLY A 134 4.59 -5.40 0.33
C GLY A 134 5.35 -5.53 1.65
N LEU A 135 6.22 -4.58 2.00
CA LEU A 135 6.89 -4.53 3.31
C LEU A 135 5.92 -4.33 4.47
N GLY A 136 4.70 -3.83 4.22
CA GLY A 136 3.69 -3.64 5.24
C GLY A 136 4.06 -2.53 6.25
N ILE A 137 4.80 -1.51 5.80
CA ILE A 137 5.13 -0.35 6.65
C ILE A 137 3.83 0.33 7.08
N ARG A 138 3.75 0.63 8.37
CA ARG A 138 2.54 1.13 8.98
C ARG A 138 2.09 2.47 8.38
N GLU A 139 0.80 2.57 8.06
CA GLU A 139 0.16 3.71 7.37
C GLU A 139 0.64 3.94 5.92
N VAL A 140 1.53 3.09 5.39
CA VAL A 140 1.99 3.16 4.00
C VAL A 140 1.09 2.29 3.14
N GLY A 141 0.03 2.89 2.61
CA GLY A 141 -0.85 2.24 1.63
C GLY A 141 -0.27 2.24 0.21
N GLU A 142 -1.01 1.64 -0.73
CA GLU A 142 -0.64 1.53 -2.14
C GLU A 142 -0.27 2.89 -2.77
N ALA A 143 -1.08 3.92 -2.52
CA ALA A 143 -0.83 5.27 -3.04
C ALA A 143 0.42 5.91 -2.42
N THR A 144 0.61 5.76 -1.11
CA THR A 144 1.77 6.28 -0.39
C THR A 144 3.06 5.60 -0.86
N ALA A 145 3.03 4.28 -1.04
CA ALA A 145 4.16 3.52 -1.57
C ALA A 145 4.54 3.95 -3.00
N ALA A 146 3.54 4.22 -3.85
CA ALA A 146 3.78 4.77 -5.18
C ALA A 146 4.37 6.18 -5.14
N ASN A 147 3.85 7.06 -4.26
CA ASN A 147 4.39 8.41 -4.09
C ASN A 147 5.84 8.39 -3.59
N LEU A 148 6.17 7.49 -2.64
CA LEU A 148 7.54 7.28 -2.17
C LEU A 148 8.47 6.82 -3.29
N ALA A 149 8.05 5.80 -4.06
CA ALA A 149 8.83 5.29 -5.18
C ALA A 149 9.10 6.39 -6.23
N ASN A 150 8.09 7.18 -6.57
CA ASN A 150 8.21 8.24 -7.58
C ASN A 150 8.96 9.48 -7.08
N HIS A 151 9.01 9.72 -5.76
CA HIS A 151 9.75 10.85 -5.19
C HIS A 151 11.23 10.52 -4.98
N PHE A 152 11.54 9.32 -4.50
CA PHE A 152 12.91 8.93 -4.14
C PHE A 152 13.61 8.06 -5.20
N TYR A 153 12.87 7.47 -6.15
CA TYR A 153 13.35 6.67 -7.29
C TYR A 153 14.05 5.34 -6.96
N THR A 154 14.68 5.24 -5.80
CA THR A 154 15.46 4.09 -5.36
C THR A 154 15.10 3.71 -3.92
N LEU A 155 15.22 2.44 -3.59
CA LEU A 155 15.01 1.96 -2.22
C LEU A 155 16.01 2.59 -1.24
N ALA A 156 17.30 2.66 -1.62
CA ALA A 156 18.35 3.24 -0.78
C ALA A 156 18.08 4.70 -0.39
N ALA A 157 17.50 5.49 -1.30
CA ALA A 157 17.11 6.87 -1.01
C ALA A 157 15.95 6.94 0.02
N ILE A 158 15.02 5.98 -0.02
CA ILE A 158 13.92 5.89 0.96
C ILE A 158 14.45 5.43 2.33
N GLU A 159 15.33 4.43 2.34
CA GLU A 159 15.95 3.89 3.56
C GLU A 159 16.74 4.95 4.33
N SER A 160 17.39 5.86 3.62
CA SER A 160 18.22 6.93 4.19
C SER A 160 17.48 8.26 4.35
N ALA A 161 16.21 8.35 3.96
CA ALA A 161 15.46 9.60 3.99
C ALA A 161 15.27 10.13 5.42
N THR A 162 15.41 11.45 5.58
CA THR A 162 15.11 12.12 6.85
C THR A 162 13.61 12.29 7.06
N LEU A 163 13.21 12.59 8.29
CA LEU A 163 11.80 12.87 8.61
C LEU A 163 11.26 14.04 7.80
N GLU A 164 12.08 15.06 7.57
CA GLU A 164 11.73 16.25 6.80
C GLU A 164 11.54 15.91 5.32
N ALA A 165 12.50 15.18 4.72
CA ALA A 165 12.41 14.77 3.32
C ALA A 165 11.18 13.87 3.05
N LEU A 166 10.88 12.95 3.97
CA LEU A 166 9.67 12.12 3.87
C LEU A 166 8.38 12.94 3.87
N GLN A 167 8.33 14.04 4.63
CA GLN A 167 7.15 14.92 4.68
C GLN A 167 6.96 15.78 3.42
N GLU A 168 7.95 15.86 2.54
CA GLU A 168 7.81 16.52 1.23
C GLU A 168 7.04 15.65 0.23
N VAL A 169 6.95 14.34 0.49
CA VAL A 169 6.22 13.39 -0.34
C VAL A 169 4.72 13.62 -0.20
N SER A 170 4.00 13.61 -1.33
CA SER A 170 2.54 13.71 -1.34
C SER A 170 1.91 12.60 -0.49
N ASP A 171 0.91 12.97 0.32
CA ASP A 171 0.18 12.08 1.24
C ASP A 171 1.04 11.47 2.38
N VAL A 172 2.23 12.03 2.65
CA VAL A 172 3.06 11.63 3.80
C VAL A 172 3.07 12.75 4.85
N GLY A 173 2.36 12.53 5.95
CA GLY A 173 2.41 13.38 7.14
C GLY A 173 3.43 12.91 8.17
N GLU A 174 3.59 13.67 9.25
CA GLU A 174 4.55 13.39 10.33
C GLU A 174 4.46 11.95 10.89
N VAL A 175 3.23 11.43 11.09
CA VAL A 175 3.00 10.07 11.60
C VAL A 175 3.54 9.01 10.64
N VAL A 176 3.27 9.16 9.34
CA VAL A 176 3.71 8.23 8.30
C VAL A 176 5.23 8.29 8.16
N ALA A 177 5.79 9.50 8.13
CA ALA A 177 7.24 9.70 8.08
C ALA A 177 7.96 9.06 9.28
N LYS A 178 7.43 9.23 10.50
CA LYS A 178 7.96 8.56 11.70
C LYS A 178 7.91 7.04 11.59
N ASN A 179 6.82 6.47 11.08
CA ASN A 179 6.70 5.03 10.89
C ASN A 179 7.73 4.48 9.90
N ILE A 180 7.98 5.20 8.79
CA ILE A 180 8.98 4.82 7.78
C ILE A 180 10.39 4.86 8.39
N VAL A 181 10.75 5.97 9.05
CA VAL A 181 12.06 6.11 9.72
C VAL A 181 12.27 5.02 10.77
N ASN A 182 11.26 4.77 11.61
CA ASN A 182 11.36 3.73 12.63
C ASN A 182 11.48 2.34 12.00
N PHE A 183 10.74 2.05 10.94
CA PHE A 183 10.82 0.77 10.24
C PHE A 183 12.25 0.46 9.78
N PHE A 184 12.92 1.42 9.12
CA PHE A 184 14.29 1.24 8.62
C PHE A 184 15.39 1.39 9.68
N LYS A 185 15.07 1.79 10.91
CA LYS A 185 16.01 1.76 12.05
C LYS A 185 16.07 0.39 12.75
N GLU A 186 15.04 -0.43 12.58
CA GLU A 186 14.95 -1.73 13.22
C GLU A 186 15.76 -2.78 12.45
N GLU A 187 16.79 -3.34 13.10
CA GLU A 187 17.72 -4.31 12.47
C GLU A 187 17.01 -5.51 11.83
N HIS A 188 15.93 -5.99 12.46
CA HIS A 188 15.18 -7.13 11.95
C HIS A 188 14.43 -6.80 10.66
N ASN A 189 13.95 -5.57 10.49
CA ASN A 189 13.30 -5.15 9.25
C ASN A 189 14.34 -5.00 8.14
N LEU A 190 15.51 -4.41 8.44
CA LEU A 190 16.62 -4.29 7.50
C LEU A 190 17.08 -5.68 7.00
N ALA A 191 17.15 -6.67 7.89
CA ALA A 191 17.49 -8.04 7.50
C ALA A 191 16.46 -8.65 6.53
N VAL A 192 15.16 -8.40 6.75
CA VAL A 192 14.09 -8.85 5.83
C VAL A 192 14.20 -8.14 4.49
N VAL A 193 14.39 -6.82 4.50
CA VAL A 193 14.56 -6.02 3.27
C VAL A 193 15.75 -6.53 2.47
N SER A 194 16.92 -6.69 3.12
CA SER A 194 18.12 -7.25 2.49
C SER A 194 17.85 -8.61 1.84
N GLY A 195 17.27 -9.55 2.58
CA GLY A 195 16.98 -10.89 2.05
C GLY A 195 15.98 -10.88 0.88
N LEU A 196 15.03 -9.93 0.87
CA LEU A 196 14.14 -9.75 -0.27
C LEU A 196 14.86 -9.11 -1.46
N THR A 197 15.72 -8.11 -1.25
CA THR A 197 16.47 -7.47 -2.34
C THR A 197 17.50 -8.38 -3.02
N GLU A 198 17.93 -9.46 -2.36
CA GLU A 198 18.77 -10.48 -2.98
C GLU A 198 18.03 -11.33 -4.03
N VAL A 199 16.71 -11.46 -3.93
CA VAL A 199 15.90 -12.34 -4.79
C VAL A 199 14.92 -11.59 -5.66
N MET A 200 14.51 -10.39 -5.27
CA MET A 200 13.55 -9.55 -5.98
C MET A 200 14.25 -8.43 -6.73
N ASN A 201 13.66 -8.03 -7.86
CA ASN A 201 14.16 -6.96 -8.70
C ASN A 201 13.00 -6.13 -9.26
N TRP A 202 13.30 -4.89 -9.62
CA TRP A 202 12.41 -3.97 -10.30
C TRP A 202 13.23 -3.09 -11.25
N PRO A 203 12.62 -2.58 -12.33
CA PRO A 203 13.30 -1.65 -13.22
C PRO A 203 13.68 -0.36 -12.47
N ALA A 204 14.82 0.23 -12.82
CA ALA A 204 15.17 1.56 -12.35
C ALA A 204 14.11 2.56 -12.80
N ILE A 205 13.71 3.46 -11.92
CA ILE A 205 12.77 4.53 -12.26
C ILE A 205 13.57 5.64 -12.94
N GLU A 206 13.21 5.98 -14.17
CA GLU A 206 13.84 7.07 -14.91
C GLU A 206 13.55 8.41 -14.21
N ILE A 207 14.62 9.12 -13.86
CA ILE A 207 14.52 10.48 -13.32
C ILE A 207 14.26 11.40 -14.51
N LYS A 208 13.00 11.75 -14.73
CA LYS A 208 12.64 12.83 -15.65
C LYS A 208 13.09 14.14 -15.02
N SER A 209 13.90 14.92 -15.73
CA SER A 209 14.32 16.23 -15.23
C SER A 209 13.11 17.17 -15.18
N ILE A 210 13.21 18.28 -14.44
CA ILE A 210 12.14 19.31 -14.43
C ILE A 210 11.88 19.83 -15.85
N ASP A 211 12.92 19.87 -16.70
CA ASP A 211 12.79 20.24 -18.11
C ASP A 211 11.98 19.21 -18.92
N ASP A 212 11.86 17.97 -18.42
CA ASP A 212 11.05 16.87 -18.99
C ASP A 212 9.66 16.73 -18.33
N LEU A 213 9.34 17.55 -17.32
CA LEU A 213 8.07 17.51 -16.57
C LEU A 213 7.24 18.78 -16.86
N PRO A 214 6.57 18.83 -18.02
CA PRO A 214 5.90 20.02 -18.55
C PRO A 214 4.75 20.52 -17.67
N LEU A 215 4.21 19.67 -16.80
CA LEU A 215 3.09 19.99 -15.91
C LEU A 215 3.51 20.04 -14.44
N ALA A 216 4.81 20.15 -14.15
CA ALA A 216 5.30 20.34 -12.79
C ALA A 216 4.60 21.52 -12.09
N GLU A 217 4.30 21.36 -10.80
CA GLU A 217 3.58 22.33 -9.94
C GLU A 217 2.13 22.63 -10.30
N GLN A 218 1.63 22.15 -11.44
CA GLN A 218 0.24 22.33 -11.83
C GLN A 218 -0.67 21.39 -11.05
N ILE A 219 -1.85 21.89 -10.67
CA ILE A 219 -2.84 21.13 -9.89
C ILE A 219 -4.08 20.90 -10.75
N PHE A 220 -4.35 19.63 -11.05
CA PHE A 220 -5.48 19.19 -11.84
C PHE A 220 -6.58 18.59 -10.95
N VAL A 221 -7.84 18.82 -11.29
CA VAL A 221 -8.98 18.13 -10.68
C VAL A 221 -9.79 17.46 -11.78
N LEU A 222 -9.89 16.12 -11.74
CA LEU A 222 -10.73 15.36 -12.66
C LEU A 222 -12.18 15.36 -12.14
N THR A 223 -13.16 15.70 -12.97
CA THR A 223 -14.59 15.65 -12.64
C THR A 223 -15.43 15.13 -13.80
N GLY A 224 -16.57 14.53 -13.50
CA GLY A 224 -17.38 13.81 -14.49
C GLY A 224 -16.84 12.41 -14.80
N THR A 225 -17.51 11.75 -15.74
CA THR A 225 -17.13 10.46 -16.30
C THR A 225 -16.28 10.70 -17.55
N LEU A 226 -15.11 10.07 -17.60
CA LEU A 226 -14.24 10.05 -18.79
C LEU A 226 -14.62 8.83 -19.64
N THR A 227 -14.79 9.05 -20.94
CA THR A 227 -15.25 8.05 -21.93
C THR A 227 -14.13 7.50 -22.79
N GLN A 228 -13.07 8.28 -23.02
CA GLN A 228 -11.91 7.93 -23.83
C GLN A 228 -10.84 7.21 -23.02
N MET A 229 -10.74 7.50 -21.71
CA MET A 229 -9.79 6.84 -20.83
C MET A 229 -10.31 6.62 -19.42
N GLY A 230 -9.75 5.65 -18.71
CA GLY A 230 -10.07 5.43 -17.31
C GLY A 230 -9.65 6.63 -16.44
N ARG A 231 -10.46 7.00 -15.44
CA ARG A 231 -10.10 8.06 -14.48
C ARG A 231 -8.77 7.82 -13.77
N THR A 232 -8.46 6.54 -13.51
CA THR A 232 -7.18 6.13 -12.92
C THR A 232 -6.03 6.32 -13.91
N GLU A 233 -6.22 5.97 -15.19
CA GLU A 233 -5.22 6.15 -16.25
C GLU A 233 -4.93 7.63 -16.46
N ALA A 234 -5.97 8.47 -16.58
CA ALA A 234 -5.85 9.92 -16.66
C ALA A 234 -5.04 10.50 -15.49
N LYS A 235 -5.31 10.03 -14.27
CA LYS A 235 -4.58 10.45 -13.07
C LYS A 235 -3.10 10.07 -13.17
N THR A 236 -2.79 8.83 -13.54
CA THR A 236 -1.42 8.34 -13.70
C THR A 236 -0.67 9.09 -14.80
N ALA A 237 -1.32 9.36 -15.93
CA ALA A 237 -0.75 10.10 -17.07
C ALA A 237 -0.40 11.55 -16.68
N LEU A 238 -1.32 12.26 -16.02
CA LEU A 238 -1.05 13.61 -15.52
C LEU A 238 0.09 13.62 -14.49
N GLN A 239 0.11 12.65 -13.57
CA GLN A 239 1.17 12.53 -12.58
C GLN A 239 2.55 12.22 -13.20
N SER A 240 2.59 11.46 -14.30
CA SER A 240 3.85 11.13 -14.99
C SER A 240 4.47 12.30 -15.77
N LEU A 241 3.70 13.38 -15.97
CA LEU A 241 4.13 14.69 -16.49
C LEU A 241 4.43 15.71 -15.37
N GLY A 242 4.33 15.31 -14.10
CA GLY A 242 4.66 16.15 -12.93
C GLY A 242 3.46 16.86 -12.28
N ALA A 243 2.24 16.65 -12.77
CA ALA A 243 1.06 17.31 -12.24
C ALA A 243 0.57 16.69 -10.92
N LYS A 244 0.05 17.52 -10.01
CA LYS A 244 -0.65 17.09 -8.79
C LYS A 244 -2.15 16.95 -9.06
N VAL A 245 -2.71 15.75 -8.87
CA VAL A 245 -4.15 15.52 -9.08
C VAL A 245 -4.92 15.54 -7.75
N ALA A 246 -5.73 16.56 -7.53
CA ALA A 246 -6.50 16.77 -6.31
C ALA A 246 -7.97 16.29 -6.44
N GLY A 247 -8.60 15.93 -5.32
CA GLY A 247 -10.00 15.49 -5.27
C GLY A 247 -11.04 16.61 -5.26
N SER A 248 -10.62 17.83 -4.92
CA SER A 248 -11.48 19.00 -4.71
C SER A 248 -10.94 20.25 -5.40
N VAL A 249 -11.84 21.06 -5.95
CA VAL A 249 -11.50 22.37 -6.53
C VAL A 249 -11.29 23.40 -5.42
N SER A 250 -10.14 24.08 -5.47
CA SER A 250 -9.72 25.14 -4.55
C SER A 250 -9.10 26.31 -5.34
N LYS A 251 -8.82 27.44 -4.68
CA LYS A 251 -8.08 28.55 -5.31
C LYS A 251 -6.67 28.19 -5.78
N LYS A 252 -6.09 27.08 -5.29
CA LYS A 252 -4.78 26.57 -5.71
C LYS A 252 -4.88 25.63 -6.92
N THR A 253 -6.08 25.28 -7.35
CA THR A 253 -6.29 24.41 -8.51
C THR A 253 -6.04 25.22 -9.78
N HIS A 254 -5.20 24.69 -10.67
CA HIS A 254 -4.84 25.32 -11.93
C HIS A 254 -5.78 24.91 -13.06
N PHE A 255 -6.12 23.62 -13.13
CA PHE A 255 -6.96 23.06 -14.17
C PHE A 255 -8.05 22.14 -13.62
N VAL A 256 -9.22 22.15 -14.25
CA VAL A 256 -10.29 21.18 -14.01
C VAL A 256 -10.61 20.48 -15.32
N VAL A 257 -10.43 19.16 -15.36
CA VAL A 257 -10.84 18.36 -16.53
C VAL A 257 -12.28 17.92 -16.31
N ALA A 258 -13.15 18.35 -17.21
CA ALA A 258 -14.58 18.11 -17.16
C ALA A 258 -14.98 17.08 -18.23
N GLY A 259 -15.26 15.86 -17.78
CA GLY A 259 -15.93 14.83 -18.58
C GLY A 259 -17.45 14.94 -18.50
N ASP A 260 -18.13 13.93 -19.04
CA ASP A 260 -19.59 13.87 -19.02
C ASP A 260 -20.15 13.99 -17.60
N LYS A 261 -21.18 14.83 -17.43
CA LYS A 261 -21.82 15.11 -16.13
C LYS A 261 -20.86 15.67 -15.06
N ALA A 262 -19.93 16.54 -15.45
CA ALA A 262 -18.95 17.20 -14.56
C ALA A 262 -19.51 17.92 -13.30
N GLY A 263 -20.82 18.23 -13.27
CA GLY A 263 -21.57 18.56 -12.06
C GLY A 263 -21.05 19.77 -11.26
N SER A 264 -21.17 19.70 -9.93
CA SER A 264 -20.90 20.82 -9.00
C SER A 264 -19.44 21.29 -8.94
N LYS A 265 -18.47 20.46 -9.35
CA LYS A 265 -17.06 20.85 -9.40
C LYS A 265 -16.74 21.75 -10.60
N LEU A 266 -17.45 21.56 -11.72
CA LEU A 266 -17.33 22.44 -12.89
C LEU A 266 -17.82 23.85 -12.55
N THR A 267 -19.00 23.95 -11.94
CA THR A 267 -19.55 25.25 -11.49
C THR A 267 -18.60 25.95 -10.54
N LYS A 268 -18.05 25.23 -9.55
CA LYS A 268 -17.08 25.79 -8.61
C LYS A 268 -15.78 26.25 -9.27
N ALA A 269 -15.33 25.60 -10.35
CA ALA A 269 -14.17 26.01 -11.11
C ALA A 269 -14.43 27.33 -11.87
N GLN A 270 -15.60 27.43 -12.50
CA GLN A 270 -16.06 28.64 -13.20
C GLN A 270 -16.19 29.82 -12.23
N ASP A 271 -16.79 29.62 -11.06
CA ASP A 271 -16.96 30.66 -10.02
C ASP A 271 -15.61 31.19 -9.50
N LEU A 272 -14.58 30.36 -9.50
CA LEU A 272 -13.23 30.71 -9.05
C LEU A 272 -12.32 31.19 -10.18
N GLY A 273 -12.81 31.22 -11.43
CA GLY A 273 -12.03 31.62 -12.61
C GLY A 273 -10.89 30.66 -12.97
N ILE A 274 -11.05 29.37 -12.65
CA ILE A 274 -10.06 28.32 -12.89
C ILE A 274 -10.25 27.75 -14.30
N SER A 275 -9.15 27.47 -15.00
CA SER A 275 -9.17 26.92 -16.36
C SER A 275 -9.85 25.55 -16.41
N VAL A 276 -10.79 25.39 -17.35
CA VAL A 276 -11.52 24.13 -17.56
C VAL A 276 -11.08 23.51 -18.88
N LEU A 277 -10.67 22.25 -18.84
CA LEU A 277 -10.33 21.42 -20.00
C LEU A 277 -11.44 20.40 -20.26
N SER A 278 -11.76 20.14 -21.53
CA SER A 278 -12.59 18.99 -21.91
C SER A 278 -11.78 17.69 -21.83
N GLU A 279 -12.46 16.55 -21.93
CA GLU A 279 -11.78 15.26 -22.09
C GLU A 279 -10.88 15.24 -23.34
N ASP A 280 -11.35 15.77 -24.48
CA ASP A 280 -10.55 15.89 -25.70
C ASP A 280 -9.28 16.74 -25.47
N GLY A 281 -9.42 17.87 -24.78
CA GLY A 281 -8.28 18.74 -24.46
C GLY A 281 -7.28 18.09 -23.49
N LEU A 282 -7.73 17.15 -22.65
CA LEU A 282 -6.81 16.34 -21.86
C LEU A 282 -6.05 15.34 -22.75
N VAL A 283 -6.73 14.66 -23.67
CA VAL A 283 -6.09 13.72 -24.60
C VAL A 283 -5.05 14.43 -25.46
N GLU A 284 -5.39 15.60 -26.01
CA GLU A 284 -4.46 16.42 -26.80
C GLU A 284 -3.24 16.86 -25.96
N LEU A 285 -3.47 17.35 -24.74
CA LEU A 285 -2.40 17.73 -23.82
C LEU A 285 -1.47 16.54 -23.51
N LEU A 286 -2.01 15.33 -23.33
CA LEU A 286 -1.21 14.13 -23.09
C LEU A 286 -0.43 13.72 -24.34
N ALA A 287 -1.06 13.79 -25.52
CA ALA A 287 -0.44 13.46 -26.80
C ALA A 287 0.71 14.42 -27.18
N GLU A 288 0.57 15.72 -26.90
CA GLU A 288 1.63 16.72 -27.07
C GLU A 288 2.91 16.37 -26.29
N HIS A 289 2.74 15.67 -25.17
CA HIS A 289 3.83 15.25 -24.29
C HIS A 289 4.18 13.76 -24.43
N GLY A 290 3.79 13.14 -25.55
CA GLY A 290 4.19 11.78 -25.91
C GLY A 290 3.45 10.66 -25.18
N ILE A 291 2.33 10.96 -24.52
CA ILE A 291 1.47 9.96 -23.87
C ILE A 291 0.25 9.74 -24.75
N THR A 292 0.21 8.61 -25.46
CA THR A 292 -0.95 8.17 -26.22
C THR A 292 -1.89 7.40 -25.31
N VAL A 293 -3.17 7.77 -25.33
CA VAL A 293 -4.22 7.12 -24.52
C VAL A 293 -5.19 6.37 -25.42
#